data_AF-A0AAD6S490-F1
#
_entry.id   AF-A0AAD6S490-F1
#
_cell.length_a   1.000
_cell.length_b   1.000
_cell.length_c   1.000
_cell.angle_alpha   90.00
_cell.angle_beta   90.00
_cell.angle_gamma   90.00
#
_symmetry.space_group_name_H-M   'P 1'
#
loop_
_entity.id
_entity.type
_entity.pdbx_description
1 polymer ?
#
loop_
_entity_poly.entity_id
_entity_poly.type
_entity_poly.pdbx_seq_one_letter_code
_entity_poly.pdbx_strand_id
1 'polypeptide(L)'
;MCWPRSLCCRCPRPSSFPWPPSLTFGRAPRRPLIAQAAFPSWWVPPHPTPPSAPVIPPLSPPRGNHRHVRFDDGKVPPPIIEDPSVNTSLFLTPTAIACPPAWSHLSPELCSPRGAYPYLDWDIMRFPSTAQRCTSPHSYQTPISFDSPATFPPTQLVTISYADTPILMQWEAQWGPIFARSQGIHPVTVENVLDAIYQYFNQPLSHADRAALSTPAWNMVSDAYYQRIPRSPNLKAYDVSRGALRLDVLNGATKFSGLQLVGRDYLSLMLSAY
;
A
#
# COMPACT_ATOMS: atom_id res chain seq x y z
N MET A 1 -16.81 7.87 -40.17
CA MET A 1 -17.90 8.07 -39.20
C MET A 1 -17.33 8.82 -38.01
N CYS A 2 -17.56 10.13 -37.98
CA CYS A 2 -16.97 11.04 -37.00
C CYS A 2 -17.98 11.30 -35.88
N TRP A 3 -17.54 11.16 -34.64
CA TRP A 3 -18.33 11.46 -33.45
C TRP A 3 -18.42 12.98 -33.21
N PRO A 4 -19.56 13.50 -32.72
CA PRO A 4 -19.75 14.92 -32.51
C PRO A 4 -19.03 15.41 -31.25
N ARG A 5 -18.36 16.56 -31.38
CA ARG A 5 -17.77 17.34 -30.28
C ARG A 5 -18.89 17.97 -29.46
N SER A 6 -19.14 17.44 -28.27
CA SER A 6 -20.07 18.01 -27.30
C SER A 6 -19.38 19.04 -26.40
N LEU A 7 -19.72 20.31 -26.64
CA LEU A 7 -19.96 21.38 -25.66
C LEU A 7 -18.91 21.59 -24.54
N CYS A 8 -17.95 22.48 -24.83
CA CYS A 8 -17.21 23.21 -23.80
C CYS A 8 -18.16 24.09 -22.99
N CYS A 9 -18.38 23.76 -21.73
CA CYS A 9 -18.90 24.70 -20.74
C CYS A 9 -17.88 25.84 -20.57
N ARG A 10 -18.23 27.05 -21.03
CA ARG A 10 -17.52 28.27 -20.68
C ARG A 10 -17.75 28.55 -19.19
N CYS A 11 -16.73 28.36 -18.36
CA CYS A 11 -16.71 28.95 -17.03
C CYS A 11 -16.70 30.48 -17.17
N PRO A 12 -17.53 31.22 -16.40
CA PRO A 12 -17.47 32.67 -16.38
C PRO A 12 -16.11 33.12 -15.80
N ARG A 13 -15.48 34.09 -16.48
CA ARG A 13 -14.28 34.78 -15.97
C ARG A 13 -14.61 35.38 -14.60
N PRO A 14 -13.83 35.10 -13.54
CA PRO A 14 -13.97 35.83 -12.29
C PRO A 14 -13.60 37.30 -12.53
N SER A 15 -14.53 38.19 -12.18
CA SER A 15 -14.34 39.62 -12.13
C SER A 15 -13.17 39.98 -11.22
N SER A 16 -12.32 40.87 -11.72
CA SER A 16 -11.21 41.50 -11.01
C SER A 16 -11.66 42.07 -9.66
N PHE A 17 -11.27 41.40 -8.58
CA PHE A 17 -11.33 41.95 -7.24
C PHE A 17 -10.17 42.95 -7.05
N PRO A 18 -10.42 44.10 -6.42
CA PRO A 18 -9.36 45.05 -6.07
C PRO A 18 -8.46 44.44 -4.98
N TRP A 19 -7.16 44.43 -5.24
CA TRP A 19 -6.13 44.03 -4.29
C TRP A 19 -6.18 44.94 -3.05
N PRO A 20 -6.09 44.41 -1.82
CA PRO A 20 -5.85 45.23 -0.65
C PRO A 20 -4.44 45.85 -0.71
N PRO A 21 -4.24 47.04 -0.12
CA PRO A 21 -2.95 47.72 -0.12
C PRO A 21 -1.88 46.87 0.60
N SER A 22 -0.69 46.88 -0.01
CA SER A 22 0.52 46.20 0.42
C SER A 22 0.78 46.35 1.92
N LEU A 23 0.61 45.26 2.68
CA LEU A 23 1.15 45.14 4.02
C LEU A 23 2.67 45.10 3.92
N THR A 24 3.30 46.16 4.41
CA THR A 24 4.75 46.26 4.62
C THR A 24 5.19 45.10 5.52
N PHE A 25 5.93 44.17 4.95
CA PHE A 25 6.64 43.12 5.70
C PHE A 25 7.61 43.78 6.67
N GLY A 26 7.26 43.80 7.95
CA GLY A 26 8.20 44.04 9.03
C GLY A 26 9.31 43.00 8.97
N ARG A 27 10.57 43.47 8.91
CA ARG A 27 11.78 42.65 9.02
C ARG A 27 11.65 41.73 10.24
N ALA A 28 11.58 40.43 10.00
CA ALA A 28 11.71 39.44 11.06
C ALA A 28 13.07 39.59 11.76
N PRO A 29 13.14 39.42 13.10
CA PRO A 29 14.40 39.44 13.82
C PRO A 29 15.31 38.30 13.32
N ARG A 30 16.56 38.66 12.99
CA ARG A 30 17.61 37.72 12.62
C ARG A 30 17.74 36.67 13.73
N ARG A 31 17.48 35.40 13.39
CA ARG A 31 17.82 34.27 14.25
C ARG A 31 19.32 34.33 14.58
N PRO A 32 19.73 34.09 15.84
CA PRO A 32 21.15 33.97 16.17
C PRO A 32 21.74 32.78 15.39
N LEU A 33 22.86 33.04 14.72
CA LEU A 33 23.73 32.02 14.17
C LEU A 33 24.17 31.11 15.32
N ILE A 34 23.59 29.91 15.40
CA ILE A 34 24.15 28.84 16.21
C ILE A 34 25.48 28.49 15.53
N ALA A 35 26.56 28.87 16.18
CA ALA A 35 27.91 28.52 15.78
C ALA A 35 27.98 26.98 15.65
N GLN A 36 28.23 26.51 14.43
CA GLN A 36 28.60 25.12 14.20
C GLN A 36 29.88 24.86 14.99
N ALA A 37 29.79 24.04 16.03
CA ALA A 37 30.96 23.55 16.73
C ALA A 37 31.79 22.74 15.72
N ALA A 38 32.90 23.34 15.27
CA ALA A 38 33.90 22.64 14.49
C ALA A 38 34.51 21.56 15.38
N PHE A 39 34.23 20.30 15.07
CA PHE A 39 34.94 19.20 15.70
C PHE A 39 36.41 19.23 15.24
N PRO A 40 37.38 19.12 16.16
CA PRO A 40 38.79 19.10 15.79
C PRO A 40 39.10 17.91 14.86
N SER A 41 39.94 18.13 13.85
CA SER A 41 40.28 17.20 12.76
C SER A 41 41.00 15.91 13.18
N TRP A 42 41.27 15.72 14.48
CA TRP A 42 41.87 14.51 15.04
C TRP A 42 40.86 13.59 15.74
N TRP A 43 39.59 13.96 15.80
CA TRP A 43 38.56 13.12 16.43
C TRP A 43 38.08 12.03 15.49
N VAL A 44 38.72 10.85 15.57
CA VAL A 44 38.26 9.62 14.93
C VAL A 44 37.33 8.91 15.93
N PRO A 45 36.01 8.80 15.67
CA PRO A 45 35.15 8.01 16.53
C PRO A 45 35.67 6.56 16.59
N PRO A 46 35.72 5.93 17.79
CA PRO A 46 36.19 4.55 17.91
C PRO A 46 35.33 3.65 17.02
N HIS A 47 35.98 2.88 16.14
CA HIS A 47 35.31 1.87 15.34
C HIS A 47 34.57 0.92 16.28
N PRO A 48 33.26 0.65 16.06
CA PRO A 48 32.57 -0.38 16.82
C PRO A 48 33.28 -1.71 16.52
N THR A 49 33.88 -2.30 17.56
CA THR A 49 34.44 -3.65 17.48
C THR A 49 33.31 -4.60 17.11
N PRO A 50 33.48 -5.45 16.09
CA PRO A 50 32.45 -6.42 15.73
C PRO A 50 32.12 -7.30 16.94
N PRO A 51 30.84 -7.57 17.20
CA PRO A 51 30.45 -8.45 18.30
C PRO A 51 31.12 -9.81 18.11
N SER A 52 31.79 -10.29 19.16
CA SER A 52 32.38 -11.63 19.18
C SER A 52 31.31 -12.65 18.78
N ALA A 53 31.59 -13.41 17.72
CA ALA A 53 30.67 -14.42 17.24
C ALA A 53 30.35 -15.40 18.38
N PRO A 54 29.06 -15.73 18.61
CA PRO A 54 28.70 -16.72 19.61
C PRO A 54 29.34 -18.06 19.26
N VAL A 55 30.01 -18.68 20.23
CA VAL A 55 30.53 -20.03 20.14
C VAL A 55 29.33 -20.97 19.96
N ILE A 56 29.14 -21.49 18.75
CA ILE A 56 28.07 -22.43 18.44
C ILE A 56 28.51 -23.82 18.98
N PRO A 57 27.79 -24.41 19.94
CA PRO A 57 28.08 -25.78 20.37
C PRO A 57 27.83 -26.77 19.21
N PRO A 58 28.61 -27.86 19.12
CA PRO A 58 28.47 -28.84 18.05
C PRO A 58 27.06 -29.43 18.02
N LEU A 59 26.40 -29.36 16.85
CA LEU A 59 25.10 -29.99 16.61
C LEU A 59 25.22 -31.51 16.77
N SER A 60 24.48 -32.06 17.73
CA SER A 60 24.20 -33.49 17.81
C SER A 60 23.39 -33.94 16.59
N PRO A 61 23.69 -35.10 15.98
CA PRO A 61 22.97 -35.58 14.82
C PRO A 61 21.51 -35.94 15.17
N PRO A 62 20.54 -35.66 14.28
CA PRO A 62 19.14 -35.97 14.50
C PRO A 62 18.91 -37.48 14.46
N ARG A 63 18.36 -38.04 15.55
CA ARG A 63 17.81 -39.40 15.58
C ARG A 63 16.56 -39.45 14.69
N GLY A 64 16.71 -40.04 13.50
CA GLY A 64 15.63 -40.28 12.56
C GLY A 64 14.66 -41.35 13.08
N ASN A 65 13.45 -40.94 13.45
CA ASN A 65 12.32 -41.84 13.62
C ASN A 65 11.60 -41.98 12.26
N HIS A 66 12.03 -42.96 11.47
CA HIS A 66 11.29 -43.44 10.30
C HIS A 66 9.97 -44.06 10.75
N ARG A 67 8.87 -43.29 10.72
CA ARG A 67 7.52 -43.84 10.76
C ARG A 67 7.13 -44.30 9.36
N HIS A 68 7.12 -45.61 9.16
CA HIS A 68 6.48 -46.27 8.03
C HIS A 68 4.98 -45.94 8.05
N VAL A 69 4.51 -45.15 7.08
CA VAL A 69 3.09 -44.99 6.80
C VAL A 69 2.68 -46.21 5.96
N ARG A 70 1.94 -47.13 6.56
CA ARG A 70 1.24 -48.19 5.82
C ARG A 70 0.09 -47.55 5.07
N PHE A 71 0.09 -47.67 3.75
CA PHE A 71 -1.09 -47.48 2.93
C PHE A 71 -1.95 -48.74 3.07
N ASP A 72 -3.13 -48.60 3.68
CA ASP A 72 -4.16 -49.64 3.66
C ASP A 72 -4.80 -49.65 2.27
N ASP A 73 -4.47 -50.70 1.52
CA ASP A 73 -5.16 -51.09 0.30
C ASP A 73 -6.55 -51.65 0.64
N GLY A 74 -7.55 -51.20 -0.11
CA GLY A 74 -8.75 -52.00 -0.37
C GLY A 74 -9.96 -51.71 0.52
N LYS A 75 -10.74 -50.70 0.15
CA LYS A 75 -12.19 -50.73 0.36
C LYS A 75 -12.91 -50.18 -0.86
N VAL A 76 -13.30 -51.11 -1.74
CA VAL A 76 -14.16 -50.84 -2.90
C VAL A 76 -15.53 -50.39 -2.37
N PRO A 77 -16.05 -49.22 -2.78
CA PRO A 77 -17.39 -48.79 -2.40
C PRO A 77 -18.46 -49.71 -3.04
N PRO A 78 -19.56 -50.01 -2.33
CA PRO A 78 -20.63 -50.85 -2.85
C PRO A 78 -21.38 -50.15 -4.01
N PRO A 79 -22.00 -50.94 -4.91
CA PRO A 79 -22.79 -50.41 -6.02
C PRO A 79 -24.03 -49.67 -5.51
N ILE A 80 -24.25 -48.48 -6.08
CA ILE A 80 -25.42 -47.63 -5.82
C ILE A 80 -26.62 -48.31 -6.50
N ILE A 81 -27.58 -48.77 -5.68
CA ILE A 81 -28.88 -49.23 -6.13
C ILE A 81 -29.74 -47.98 -6.32
N GLU A 82 -30.01 -47.62 -7.58
CA GLU A 82 -30.92 -46.54 -7.93
C GLU A 82 -32.36 -47.02 -7.70
N ASP A 83 -33.08 -46.32 -6.81
CA ASP A 83 -34.46 -46.61 -6.43
C ASP A 83 -35.42 -45.80 -7.34
N PRO A 84 -36.17 -46.43 -8.27
CA PRO A 84 -37.01 -45.72 -9.22
C PRO A 84 -38.43 -45.47 -8.65
N SER A 85 -38.57 -44.67 -7.60
CA SER A 85 -39.90 -44.18 -7.21
C SER A 85 -39.84 -42.95 -6.32
N VAL A 86 -39.52 -41.78 -6.88
CA VAL A 86 -39.91 -40.51 -6.26
C VAL A 86 -40.65 -39.68 -7.30
N ASN A 87 -41.99 -39.70 -7.18
CA ASN A 87 -42.92 -38.81 -7.86
C ASN A 87 -42.46 -37.36 -7.64
N THR A 88 -41.83 -36.79 -8.67
CA THR A 88 -41.43 -35.39 -8.70
C THR A 88 -42.68 -34.57 -8.99
N SER A 89 -43.37 -34.18 -7.92
CA SER A 89 -44.45 -33.22 -7.99
C SER A 89 -43.86 -31.87 -8.41
N LEU A 90 -44.16 -31.47 -9.65
CA LEU A 90 -43.76 -30.21 -10.27
C LEU A 90 -44.45 -29.03 -9.56
N PHE A 91 -43.97 -28.69 -8.36
CA PHE A 91 -44.21 -27.37 -7.81
C PHE A 91 -43.28 -26.41 -8.55
N LEU A 92 -43.86 -25.64 -9.46
CA LEU A 92 -43.28 -24.45 -10.06
C LEU A 92 -43.04 -23.42 -8.93
N THR A 93 -41.99 -23.62 -8.13
CA THR A 93 -41.45 -22.55 -7.29
C THR A 93 -41.04 -21.43 -8.23
N PRO A 94 -41.58 -20.22 -8.08
CA PRO A 94 -41.18 -19.09 -8.90
C PRO A 94 -39.67 -18.94 -8.73
N THR A 95 -38.94 -19.18 -9.82
CA THR A 95 -37.50 -18.96 -9.89
C THR A 95 -37.29 -17.50 -9.54
N ALA A 96 -36.88 -17.25 -8.30
CA ALA A 96 -36.50 -15.92 -7.86
C ALA A 96 -35.49 -15.41 -8.89
N ILE A 97 -35.87 -14.33 -9.58
CA ILE A 97 -35.03 -13.66 -10.56
C ILE A 97 -33.72 -13.39 -9.85
N ALA A 98 -32.68 -14.15 -10.22
CA ALA A 98 -31.37 -14.03 -9.62
C ALA A 98 -30.95 -12.56 -9.79
N CYS A 99 -30.90 -11.81 -8.67
CA CYS A 99 -30.38 -10.46 -8.70
C CYS A 99 -29.03 -10.52 -9.42
N PRO A 100 -28.77 -9.62 -10.38
CA PRO A 100 -27.47 -9.58 -11.04
C PRO A 100 -26.40 -9.56 -9.96
N PRO A 101 -25.30 -10.33 -10.12
CA PRO A 101 -24.27 -10.45 -9.10
C PRO A 101 -23.85 -9.04 -8.70
N ALA A 102 -24.01 -8.72 -7.41
CA ALA A 102 -23.64 -7.43 -6.86
C ALA A 102 -22.22 -7.13 -7.33
N TRP A 103 -22.03 -6.01 -8.02
CA TRP A 103 -20.71 -5.63 -8.52
C TRP A 103 -19.78 -5.51 -7.32
N SER A 104 -18.55 -5.99 -7.44
CA SER A 104 -17.56 -5.79 -6.39
C SER A 104 -17.36 -4.29 -6.20
N HIS A 105 -17.62 -3.79 -5.01
CA HIS A 105 -17.41 -2.39 -4.64
C HIS A 105 -16.30 -2.30 -3.60
N LEU A 106 -15.48 -1.26 -3.71
CA LEU A 106 -14.51 -0.90 -2.67
C LEU A 106 -15.21 -0.20 -1.52
N SER A 107 -14.69 -0.39 -0.30
CA SER A 107 -15.08 0.43 0.84
C SER A 107 -14.95 1.92 0.48
N PRO A 108 -15.94 2.76 0.84
CA PRO A 108 -15.86 4.21 0.63
C PRO A 108 -14.62 4.85 1.25
N GLU A 109 -14.00 4.21 2.25
CA GLU A 109 -12.77 4.67 2.88
C GLU A 109 -11.53 4.47 2.00
N LEU A 110 -11.54 3.48 1.11
CA LEU A 110 -10.43 3.18 0.21
C LEU A 110 -10.65 3.73 -1.19
N CYS A 111 -11.90 4.00 -1.57
CA CYS A 111 -12.25 4.44 -2.92
C CYS A 111 -11.89 5.91 -3.14
N SER A 112 -11.32 6.20 -4.32
CA SER A 112 -11.13 7.57 -4.81
C SER A 112 -11.90 7.76 -6.11
N PRO A 113 -13.02 8.49 -6.11
CA PRO A 113 -13.72 8.84 -7.32
C PRO A 113 -12.80 9.67 -8.22
N ARG A 114 -12.69 9.27 -9.49
CA ARG A 114 -11.93 10.05 -10.48
C ARG A 114 -12.48 11.48 -10.53
N GLY A 115 -11.66 12.46 -10.16
CA GLY A 115 -12.01 13.88 -10.16
C GLY A 115 -12.60 14.42 -8.86
N ALA A 116 -12.69 13.60 -7.79
CA ALA A 116 -12.99 14.08 -6.45
C ALA A 116 -11.69 14.21 -5.61
N TYR A 117 -11.74 15.03 -4.56
CA TYR A 117 -10.67 15.17 -3.58
C TYR A 117 -10.33 13.81 -2.95
N PRO A 118 -9.06 13.47 -2.64
CA PRO A 118 -8.73 12.20 -2.03
C PRO A 118 -9.51 12.05 -0.72
N TYR A 119 -10.31 10.99 -0.63
CA TYR A 119 -11.11 10.71 0.56
C TYR A 119 -10.25 10.35 1.77
N LEU A 120 -8.99 9.97 1.53
CA LEU A 120 -8.00 9.61 2.54
C LEU A 120 -6.79 10.54 2.43
N ASP A 121 -6.48 11.29 3.49
CA ASP A 121 -5.16 11.90 3.65
C ASP A 121 -4.29 10.95 4.45
N TRP A 122 -3.37 10.31 3.73
CA TRP A 122 -2.38 9.44 4.33
C TRP A 122 -1.06 9.51 3.56
N ASP A 123 0.03 9.59 4.30
CA ASP A 123 1.39 9.52 3.77
C ASP A 123 1.95 8.14 4.10
N ILE A 124 2.35 7.38 3.08
CA ILE A 124 2.87 6.01 3.19
C ILE A 124 4.12 5.94 4.09
N MET A 125 4.81 7.07 4.29
CA MET A 125 5.92 7.17 5.24
C MET A 125 5.49 6.99 6.71
N ARG A 126 4.21 7.20 7.03
CA ARG A 126 3.67 7.13 8.38
C ARG A 126 2.86 5.85 8.58
N PHE A 127 2.74 5.44 9.84
CA PHE A 127 1.91 4.28 10.19
C PHE A 127 0.46 4.46 9.72
N PRO A 128 -0.21 3.38 9.27
CA PRO A 128 -1.61 3.42 8.84
C PRO A 128 -2.59 4.03 9.84
N SER A 129 -2.33 3.90 11.15
CA SER A 129 -3.14 4.51 12.21
C SER A 129 -3.18 6.04 12.16
N THR A 130 -2.29 6.68 11.39
CA THR A 130 -2.28 8.13 11.15
C THR A 130 -3.12 8.55 9.94
N ALA A 131 -3.66 7.60 9.17
CA ALA A 131 -4.56 7.91 8.08
C ALA A 131 -5.79 8.64 8.61
N GLN A 132 -6.26 9.62 7.84
CA GLN A 132 -7.45 10.39 8.19
C GLN A 132 -8.36 10.53 6.98
N ARG A 133 -9.66 10.55 7.23
CA ARG A 133 -10.64 10.78 6.16
C ARG A 133 -10.80 12.28 5.93
N CYS A 134 -10.70 12.67 4.67
CA CYS A 134 -10.97 14.03 4.23
C CYS A 134 -12.31 14.08 3.51
N THR A 135 -13.27 14.80 4.11
CA THR A 135 -14.62 14.94 3.54
C THR A 135 -14.74 16.10 2.55
N SER A 136 -13.82 17.07 2.62
CA SER A 136 -13.71 18.20 1.71
C SER A 136 -12.30 18.78 1.74
N PRO A 137 -11.90 19.59 0.74
CA PRO A 137 -10.57 20.20 0.69
C PRO A 137 -10.22 21.10 1.89
N HIS A 138 -11.21 21.51 2.69
CA HIS A 138 -11.06 22.41 3.83
C HIS A 138 -11.79 21.89 5.09
N SER A 139 -12.24 20.63 5.10
CA SER A 139 -13.05 20.12 6.22
C SER A 139 -12.22 19.46 7.30
N TYR A 140 -12.89 19.26 8.44
CA TYR A 140 -12.41 18.48 9.56
C TYR A 140 -12.09 17.04 9.15
N GLN A 141 -10.93 16.58 9.61
CA GLN A 141 -10.49 15.20 9.50
C GLN A 141 -11.35 14.34 10.41
N THR A 142 -12.07 13.37 9.84
CA THR A 142 -12.81 12.37 10.62
C THR A 142 -11.98 11.10 10.75
N PRO A 143 -12.02 10.41 11.90
CA PRO A 143 -11.40 9.09 12.04
C PRO A 143 -11.95 8.10 11.01
N ILE A 144 -11.08 7.26 10.45
CA ILE A 144 -11.45 6.17 9.55
C ILE A 144 -11.87 4.95 10.39
N SER A 145 -12.82 4.17 9.89
CA SER A 145 -13.16 2.87 10.46
C SER A 145 -12.22 1.78 9.91
N PHE A 146 -11.14 1.52 10.64
CA PHE A 146 -10.12 0.52 10.28
C PHE A 146 -10.67 -0.92 10.22
N ASP A 147 -11.65 -1.25 11.07
CA ASP A 147 -12.27 -2.58 11.17
C ASP A 147 -13.30 -2.86 10.07
N SER A 148 -13.64 -1.87 9.25
CA SER A 148 -14.63 -2.05 8.18
C SER A 148 -14.09 -2.95 7.07
N PRO A 149 -14.93 -3.81 6.45
CA PRO A 149 -14.50 -4.61 5.30
C PRO A 149 -14.00 -3.74 4.15
N ALA A 150 -12.88 -4.12 3.53
CA ALA A 150 -12.28 -3.37 2.42
C ALA A 150 -13.07 -3.49 1.10
N THR A 151 -13.82 -4.57 0.94
CA THR A 151 -14.57 -4.92 -0.26
C THR A 151 -16.00 -5.32 0.07
N PHE A 152 -16.90 -5.15 -0.90
CA PHE A 152 -18.27 -5.65 -0.87
C PHE A 152 -18.57 -6.36 -2.20
N PRO A 153 -18.86 -7.68 -2.21
CA PRO A 153 -18.90 -8.57 -1.05
C PRO A 153 -17.53 -8.71 -0.37
N PRO A 154 -17.47 -8.95 0.95
CA PRO A 154 -16.20 -9.08 1.67
C PRO A 154 -15.37 -10.26 1.17
N THR A 155 -14.08 -10.03 0.92
CA THR A 155 -13.12 -11.05 0.46
C THR A 155 -12.02 -11.30 1.48
N GLN A 156 -11.37 -12.46 1.43
CA GLN A 156 -10.25 -12.82 2.34
C GLN A 156 -8.86 -12.47 1.77
N LEU A 157 -8.81 -12.16 0.48
CA LEU A 157 -7.62 -11.75 -0.25
C LEU A 157 -7.97 -10.59 -1.17
N VAL A 158 -7.10 -9.59 -1.18
CA VAL A 158 -7.14 -8.47 -2.10
C VAL A 158 -5.77 -8.34 -2.74
N THR A 159 -5.73 -8.26 -4.07
CA THR A 159 -4.49 -8.04 -4.83
C THR A 159 -4.47 -6.60 -5.34
N ILE A 160 -3.42 -5.86 -5.00
CA ILE A 160 -3.25 -4.46 -5.40
C ILE A 160 -2.09 -4.38 -6.40
N SER A 161 -2.38 -3.81 -7.55
CA SER A 161 -1.51 -3.64 -8.72
C SER A 161 -1.27 -2.17 -9.02
N TYR A 162 -0.31 -1.86 -9.89
CA TYR A 162 0.07 -0.50 -10.26
C TYR A 162 -0.25 -0.18 -11.72
N ALA A 163 -1.37 -0.69 -12.23
CA ALA A 163 -1.71 -0.70 -13.65
C ALA A 163 -1.64 0.67 -14.35
N ASP A 164 -1.84 1.76 -13.62
CA ASP A 164 -1.91 3.11 -14.19
C ASP A 164 -0.56 3.88 -14.16
N THR A 165 0.51 3.32 -13.57
CA THR A 165 1.80 4.00 -13.42
C THR A 165 2.95 3.17 -14.03
N PRO A 166 3.42 3.48 -15.25
CA PRO A 166 4.38 2.64 -15.98
C PRO A 166 5.66 2.31 -15.22
N ILE A 167 6.20 3.27 -14.47
CA ILE A 167 7.40 3.04 -13.66
C ILE A 167 7.15 2.02 -12.55
N LEU A 168 5.96 2.04 -11.94
CA LEU A 168 5.59 1.10 -10.89
C LEU A 168 5.22 -0.27 -11.45
N MET A 169 4.67 -0.35 -12.66
CA MET A 169 4.44 -1.65 -13.33
C MET A 169 5.74 -2.43 -13.54
N GLN A 170 6.83 -1.75 -13.89
CA GLN A 170 8.15 -2.40 -14.00
C GLN A 170 8.57 -2.99 -12.65
N TRP A 171 8.34 -2.26 -11.56
CA TRP A 171 8.65 -2.73 -10.22
C TRP A 171 7.73 -3.84 -9.74
N GLU A 172 6.45 -3.83 -10.14
CA GLU A 172 5.51 -4.91 -9.89
C GLU A 172 5.99 -6.23 -10.48
N ALA A 173 6.57 -6.20 -11.68
CA ALA A 173 7.14 -7.40 -12.31
C ALA A 173 8.32 -7.97 -11.51
N GLN A 174 9.07 -7.11 -10.79
CA GLN A 174 10.23 -7.50 -10.01
C GLN A 174 9.89 -7.89 -8.56
N TRP A 175 8.98 -7.16 -7.92
CA TRP A 175 8.65 -7.31 -6.50
C TRP A 175 7.37 -8.10 -6.26
N GLY A 176 6.55 -8.28 -7.30
CA GLY A 176 5.20 -8.81 -7.22
C GLY A 176 4.16 -7.75 -6.85
N PRO A 177 2.86 -8.09 -6.95
CA PRO A 177 1.79 -7.22 -6.48
C PRO A 177 1.75 -7.17 -4.95
N ILE A 178 1.02 -6.20 -4.39
CA ILE A 178 0.76 -6.16 -2.95
C ILE A 178 -0.41 -7.09 -2.64
N PHE A 179 -0.26 -7.93 -1.62
CA PHE A 179 -1.33 -8.80 -1.13
C PHE A 179 -1.79 -8.34 0.25
N ALA A 180 -3.05 -7.95 0.35
CA ALA A 180 -3.72 -7.76 1.65
C ALA A 180 -4.53 -9.03 1.97
N ARG A 181 -4.22 -9.65 3.10
CA ARG A 181 -4.82 -10.92 3.55
C ARG A 181 -5.33 -10.76 4.96
N SER A 182 -6.52 -11.28 5.22
CA SER A 182 -6.99 -11.43 6.59
C SER A 182 -6.37 -12.66 7.24
N GLN A 183 -6.39 -12.71 8.57
CA GLN A 183 -6.03 -13.89 9.32
C GLN A 183 -7.28 -14.76 9.55
N GLY A 184 -7.24 -16.01 9.11
CA GLY A 184 -8.32 -16.98 9.33
C GLY A 184 -9.53 -16.77 8.40
N ILE A 185 -10.73 -16.82 8.98
CA ILE A 185 -12.01 -16.77 8.24
C ILE A 185 -12.58 -15.35 8.08
N HIS A 186 -11.94 -14.35 8.68
CA HIS A 186 -12.42 -12.97 8.66
C HIS A 186 -12.24 -12.33 7.27
N PRO A 187 -13.05 -11.34 6.89
CA PRO A 187 -12.80 -10.56 5.68
C PRO A 187 -11.58 -9.65 5.84
N VAL A 188 -10.98 -9.25 4.71
CA VAL A 188 -9.95 -8.22 4.65
C VAL A 188 -10.57 -6.89 5.07
N THR A 189 -9.96 -6.24 6.06
CA THR A 189 -10.37 -4.92 6.55
C THR A 189 -9.61 -3.79 5.86
N VAL A 190 -10.08 -2.55 6.04
CA VAL A 190 -9.36 -1.34 5.61
C VAL A 190 -7.96 -1.29 6.23
N GLU A 191 -7.82 -1.67 7.51
CA GLU A 191 -6.52 -1.78 8.18
C GLU A 191 -5.58 -2.73 7.45
N ASN A 192 -6.02 -3.94 7.13
CA ASN A 192 -5.17 -4.93 6.45
C ASN A 192 -4.65 -4.42 5.10
N VAL A 193 -5.46 -3.64 4.38
CA VAL A 193 -5.06 -3.03 3.11
C VAL A 193 -3.98 -1.97 3.32
N LEU A 194 -4.18 -1.03 4.24
CA LEU A 194 -3.22 0.04 4.50
C LEU A 194 -1.92 -0.50 5.10
N ASP A 195 -2.00 -1.50 5.98
CA ASP A 195 -0.84 -2.21 6.52
C ASP A 195 -0.06 -2.93 5.43
N ALA A 196 -0.73 -3.64 4.52
CA ALA A 196 -0.06 -4.32 3.41
C ALA A 196 0.71 -3.31 2.52
N ILE A 197 0.11 -2.17 2.21
CA ILE A 197 0.76 -1.09 1.45
C ILE A 197 1.96 -0.53 2.23
N TYR A 198 1.77 -0.20 3.51
CA TYR A 198 2.82 0.35 4.36
C TYR A 198 4.02 -0.61 4.46
N GLN A 199 3.76 -1.88 4.77
CA GLN A 199 4.78 -2.91 4.91
C GLN A 199 5.52 -3.13 3.60
N TYR A 200 4.81 -3.20 2.47
CA TYR A 200 5.40 -3.39 1.16
C TYR A 200 6.40 -2.28 0.83
N PHE A 201 6.00 -1.01 0.96
CA PHE A 201 6.88 0.12 0.63
C PHE A 201 7.99 0.36 1.64
N ASN A 202 7.82 -0.11 2.86
CA ASN A 202 8.86 -0.07 3.89
C ASN A 202 9.94 -1.15 3.71
N GLN A 203 9.88 -2.04 2.71
CA GLN A 203 10.96 -3.01 2.52
C GLN A 203 12.25 -2.33 2.01
N PRO A 204 13.43 -2.68 2.55
CA PRO A 204 14.71 -2.24 2.00
C PRO A 204 14.90 -2.71 0.55
N LEU A 205 15.55 -1.87 -0.26
CA LEU A 205 15.99 -2.27 -1.59
C LEU A 205 17.13 -3.29 -1.46
N SER A 206 16.99 -4.42 -2.14
CA SER A 206 18.03 -5.43 -2.23
C SER A 206 19.16 -4.98 -3.16
N HIS A 207 20.28 -5.69 -3.12
CA HIS A 207 21.37 -5.47 -4.08
C HIS A 207 20.91 -5.71 -5.54
N ALA A 208 20.02 -6.68 -5.76
CA ALA A 208 19.45 -6.95 -7.08
C ALA A 208 18.58 -5.79 -7.57
N ASP A 209 17.78 -5.18 -6.66
CA ASP A 209 16.97 -4.00 -6.99
C ASP A 209 17.84 -2.82 -7.40
N ARG A 210 18.94 -2.60 -6.67
CA ARG A 210 19.93 -1.57 -7.02
C ARG A 210 20.61 -1.84 -8.37
N ALA A 211 20.95 -3.09 -8.67
CA ALA A 211 21.59 -3.46 -9.93
C ALA A 211 20.65 -3.33 -11.15
N ALA A 212 19.33 -3.48 -10.94
CA ALA A 212 18.32 -3.29 -11.98
C ALA A 212 18.10 -1.80 -12.33
N LEU A 213 18.54 -0.87 -11.47
CA LEU A 213 18.43 0.56 -11.69
C LEU A 213 19.54 1.08 -12.58
N SER A 214 19.17 1.92 -13.55
CA SER A 214 20.15 2.76 -14.24
C SER A 214 20.76 3.78 -13.25
N THR A 215 22.00 4.20 -13.50
CA THR A 215 22.67 5.24 -12.69
C THR A 215 21.81 6.49 -12.44
N PRO A 216 21.13 7.11 -13.43
CA PRO A 216 20.29 8.28 -13.16
C PRO A 216 19.10 7.96 -12.26
N ALA A 217 18.46 6.80 -12.43
CA ALA A 217 17.36 6.39 -11.56
C ALA A 217 17.85 6.11 -10.13
N TRP A 218 19.02 5.49 -9.95
CA TRP A 218 19.62 5.29 -8.64
C TRP A 218 19.96 6.62 -7.94
N ASN A 219 20.40 7.64 -8.69
CA ASN A 219 20.63 8.97 -8.11
C ASN A 219 19.32 9.58 -7.58
N MET A 220 18.22 9.47 -8.31
CA MET A 220 16.90 9.92 -7.83
C MET A 220 16.46 9.19 -6.57
N VAL A 221 16.62 7.86 -6.52
CA VAL A 221 16.33 7.06 -5.31
C VAL A 221 17.21 7.48 -4.14
N SER A 222 18.50 7.74 -4.40
CA SER A 222 19.45 8.19 -3.37
C SER A 222 19.05 9.56 -2.82
N ASP A 223 18.66 10.50 -3.68
CA ASP A 223 18.20 11.81 -3.28
C ASP A 223 16.92 11.72 -2.44
N ALA A 224 15.94 10.90 -2.86
CA ALA A 224 14.71 10.65 -2.10
C ALA A 224 15.01 10.03 -0.72
N TYR A 225 15.93 9.07 -0.65
CA TYR A 225 16.43 8.49 0.60
C TYR A 225 17.01 9.56 1.54
N TYR A 226 17.89 10.43 1.05
CA TYR A 226 18.47 11.50 1.88
C TYR A 226 17.43 12.55 2.30
N GLN A 227 16.42 12.83 1.47
CA GLN A 227 15.30 13.71 1.83
C GLN A 227 14.36 13.09 2.87
N ARG A 228 14.19 11.76 2.87
CA ARG A 228 13.36 11.03 3.83
C ARG A 228 13.94 11.06 5.24
N ILE A 229 15.23 10.82 5.42
CA ILE A 229 15.88 10.72 6.75
C ILE A 229 15.50 11.88 7.70
N PRO A 230 15.60 13.16 7.32
CA PRO A 230 15.26 14.26 8.23
C PRO A 230 13.76 14.41 8.49
N ARG A 231 12.89 13.84 7.64
CA ARG A 231 11.42 13.89 7.76
C ARG A 231 10.83 12.70 8.50
N SER A 232 11.62 11.64 8.67
CA SER A 232 11.13 10.41 9.30
C SER A 232 10.78 10.66 10.78
N PRO A 233 9.65 10.12 11.26
CA PRO A 233 9.31 10.15 12.67
C PRO A 233 10.16 9.19 13.51
N ASN A 234 10.89 8.27 12.87
CA ASN A 234 11.69 7.26 13.57
C ASN A 234 13.07 7.80 13.99
N LEU A 235 13.80 6.99 14.77
CA LEU A 235 15.19 7.28 15.10
C LEU A 235 16.04 7.32 13.82
N LYS A 236 16.74 8.43 13.58
CA LYS A 236 17.56 8.61 12.37
C LYS A 236 18.54 7.46 12.14
N ALA A 237 19.17 6.95 13.19
CA ALA A 237 20.10 5.82 13.09
C ALA A 237 19.42 4.55 12.56
N TYR A 238 18.16 4.30 12.95
CA TYR A 238 17.37 3.19 12.45
C TYR A 238 17.10 3.33 10.95
N ASP A 239 16.64 4.49 10.48
CA ASP A 239 16.38 4.69 9.05
C ASP A 239 17.65 4.63 8.20
N VAL A 240 18.76 5.17 8.71
CA VAL A 240 20.07 5.05 8.05
C VAL A 240 20.50 3.59 7.93
N SER A 241 20.30 2.79 8.98
CA SER A 241 20.68 1.36 8.97
C SER A 241 19.89 0.53 7.96
N ARG A 242 18.66 0.94 7.63
CA ARG A 242 17.81 0.27 6.64
C ARG A 242 18.20 0.62 5.20
N GLY A 243 18.92 1.72 4.99
CA GLY A 243 19.26 2.23 3.68
C GLY A 243 18.04 2.69 2.87
N ALA A 244 18.17 2.63 1.55
CA ALA A 244 17.10 2.98 0.63
C ALA A 244 15.98 1.93 0.70
N LEU A 245 14.73 2.39 0.76
CA LEU A 245 13.53 1.56 0.80
C LEU A 245 12.82 1.60 -0.55
N ARG A 246 11.90 0.66 -0.79
CA ARG A 246 11.01 0.68 -1.96
C ARG A 246 10.24 1.99 -2.09
N LEU A 247 9.88 2.63 -0.97
CA LEU A 247 9.22 3.93 -0.97
C LEU A 247 10.08 5.05 -1.58
N ASP A 248 11.41 4.96 -1.50
CA ASP A 248 12.31 6.00 -2.05
C ASP A 248 12.27 6.00 -3.60
N VAL A 249 11.83 4.90 -4.21
CA VAL A 249 11.58 4.79 -5.66
C VAL A 249 10.39 5.64 -6.11
N LEU A 250 9.49 5.99 -5.19
CA LEU A 250 8.37 6.90 -5.47
C LEU A 250 8.83 8.36 -5.64
N ASN A 251 10.10 8.67 -5.36
CA ASN A 251 10.70 10.00 -5.56
C ASN A 251 9.86 11.14 -4.94
N GLY A 252 9.34 10.92 -3.72
CA GLY A 252 8.53 11.89 -2.98
C GLY A 252 7.02 11.81 -3.23
N ALA A 253 6.54 11.02 -4.19
CA ALA A 253 5.11 10.75 -4.40
C ALA A 253 4.57 9.71 -3.40
N THR A 254 4.68 10.00 -2.10
CA THR A 254 4.30 9.09 -1.01
C THR A 254 2.88 9.28 -0.51
N LYS A 255 2.14 10.25 -1.07
CA LYS A 255 0.74 10.52 -0.71
C LYS A 255 -0.20 9.51 -1.36
N PHE A 256 -0.86 8.73 -0.52
CA PHE A 256 -1.88 7.79 -0.95
C PHE A 256 -3.13 8.54 -1.40
N SER A 257 -3.63 8.22 -2.60
CA SER A 257 -4.78 8.91 -3.20
C SER A 257 -6.00 8.01 -3.34
N GLY A 258 -5.97 6.79 -2.79
CA GLY A 258 -7.04 5.80 -2.87
C GLY A 258 -6.71 4.60 -3.76
N LEU A 259 -7.70 3.73 -3.89
CA LEU A 259 -7.69 2.54 -4.74
C LEU A 259 -8.82 2.62 -5.77
N GLN A 260 -8.56 2.05 -6.94
CA GLN A 260 -9.56 1.87 -7.98
C GLN A 260 -9.78 0.38 -8.26
N LEU A 261 -11.02 -0.05 -8.46
CA LEU A 261 -11.32 -1.40 -8.88
C LEU A 261 -10.98 -1.58 -10.39
N VAL A 262 -10.13 -2.53 -10.73
CA VAL A 262 -9.75 -2.88 -12.12
C VAL A 262 -10.45 -4.16 -12.58
N GLY A 263 -10.78 -5.06 -11.65
CA GLY A 263 -11.48 -6.30 -11.90
C GLY A 263 -12.16 -6.83 -10.63
N ARG A 264 -12.65 -8.08 -10.64
CA ARG A 264 -13.36 -8.64 -9.47
C ARG A 264 -12.50 -8.69 -8.20
N ASP A 265 -11.21 -8.98 -8.35
CA ASP A 265 -10.26 -9.17 -7.23
C ASP A 265 -9.00 -8.30 -7.33
N TYR A 266 -8.95 -7.39 -8.30
CA TYR A 266 -7.78 -6.56 -8.61
C TYR A 266 -8.06 -5.09 -8.35
N LEU A 267 -7.22 -4.49 -7.52
CA LEU A 267 -7.22 -3.06 -7.24
C LEU A 267 -6.02 -2.39 -7.92
N SER A 268 -6.18 -1.16 -8.37
CA SER A 268 -5.10 -0.28 -8.81
C SER A 268 -4.78 0.71 -7.69
N LEU A 269 -3.51 0.84 -7.33
CA LEU A 269 -3.04 1.84 -6.38
C LEU A 269 -2.89 3.20 -7.06
N MET A 270 -3.53 4.22 -6.49
CA MET A 270 -3.38 5.60 -6.95
C MET A 270 -2.48 6.38 -5.99
N LEU A 271 -1.38 6.93 -6.51
CA LEU A 271 -0.46 7.81 -5.79
C LEU A 271 -0.50 9.22 -6.39
N SER A 272 -0.33 10.25 -5.56
CA SER A 272 -0.24 11.64 -6.00
C SER A 272 1.15 12.21 -5.73
N ALA A 273 1.71 12.86 -6.75
CA ALA A 273 2.86 13.73 -6.61
C ALA A 273 2.32 15.14 -6.28
N TYR A 274 2.78 15.70 -5.15
CA TYR A 274 2.54 17.10 -4.78
C TYR A 274 3.79 17.95 -5.02
#